data_AF-A0A090YU44-F1
#
_entry.id   AF-A0A090YU44-F1
#
_cell.length_a   1.000
_cell.length_b   1.000
_cell.length_c   1.000
_cell.angle_alpha   90.00
_cell.angle_beta   90.00
_cell.angle_gamma   90.00
#
_symmetry.space_group_name_H-M   'P 1'
#
loop_
_entity.id
_entity.type
_entity.pdbx_description
1 polymer ?
#
loop_
_entity_poly.entity_id
_entity_poly.type
_entity_poly.pdbx_seq_one_letter_code
_entity_poly.pdbx_strand_id
1 'polypeptide(L)'
;MNIQGIEKVNVKVVINNHDGSSVECFEKGLKISDSLILSVYENGVEINEFHYDQEDDIVLGDEILGLQGSVNDSGFNLEEISNMNAIEFLLKITTLTKDLH
;
A
#
# COMPACT_ATOMS: atom_id res chain seq x y z
N MET A 1 15.50 -5.66 0.96
CA MET A 1 14.12 -6.12 0.69
C MET A 1 14.19 -7.17 -0.41
N ASN A 2 13.69 -8.38 -0.17
CA ASN A 2 13.50 -9.40 -1.19
C ASN A 2 12.02 -9.37 -1.57
N ILE A 3 11.71 -8.95 -2.80
CA ILE A 3 10.33 -8.81 -3.26
C ILE A 3 9.96 -10.15 -3.89
N GLN A 4 9.31 -11.01 -3.11
CA GLN A 4 8.83 -12.32 -3.55
C GLN A 4 7.47 -12.57 -2.92
N GLY A 5 6.56 -13.19 -3.67
CA GLY A 5 5.22 -13.52 -3.15
C GLY A 5 4.32 -12.31 -2.95
N ILE A 6 4.33 -11.33 -3.87
CA ILE A 6 3.40 -10.21 -3.80
C ILE A 6 1.97 -10.71 -3.90
N GLU A 7 1.14 -10.36 -2.93
CA GLU A 7 -0.26 -10.75 -2.89
C GLU A 7 -1.17 -9.54 -2.65
N LYS A 8 -2.34 -9.56 -3.31
CA LYS A 8 -3.43 -8.62 -3.04
C LYS A 8 -4.14 -9.06 -1.77
N VAL A 9 -4.20 -8.18 -0.78
CA VAL A 9 -4.85 -8.43 0.51
C VAL A 9 -5.89 -7.38 0.83
N ASN A 10 -6.81 -7.71 1.73
CA ASN A 10 -7.70 -6.74 2.34
C ASN A 10 -6.98 -6.09 3.52
N VAL A 11 -7.06 -4.78 3.61
CA VAL A 11 -6.52 -3.99 4.72
C VAL A 11 -7.69 -3.32 5.40
N LYS A 12 -7.85 -3.56 6.70
CA LYS A 12 -8.87 -2.88 7.49
C LYS A 12 -8.48 -1.43 7.73
N VAL A 13 -9.41 -0.55 7.44
CA VAL A 13 -9.32 0.89 7.67
C VAL A 13 -10.45 1.27 8.63
N VAL A 14 -10.08 1.89 9.74
CA VAL A 14 -11.02 2.37 10.75
C VAL A 14 -11.06 3.89 10.69
N ILE A 15 -12.19 4.42 10.21
CA ILE A 15 -12.43 5.86 10.14
C ILE A 15 -13.14 6.27 11.43
N ASN A 16 -12.45 7.05 12.26
CA ASN A 16 -13.03 7.63 13.46
C ASN A 16 -13.65 8.98 13.13
N ASN A 17 -14.97 9.08 13.26
CA ASN A 17 -15.72 10.31 13.03
C ASN A 17 -15.63 11.24 14.25
N HIS A 18 -15.80 12.54 14.00
CA HIS A 18 -15.72 13.54 15.06
C HIS A 18 -16.84 13.42 16.12
N ASP A 19 -17.95 12.76 15.78
CA ASP A 19 -19.08 12.51 16.69
C ASP A 19 -18.86 11.31 17.63
N GLY A 20 -17.68 10.67 17.57
CA GLY A 20 -17.33 9.51 18.38
C GLY A 20 -17.80 8.18 17.81
N SER A 21 -18.44 8.16 16.63
CA SER A 21 -18.69 6.94 15.88
C SER A 21 -17.44 6.50 15.10
N SER A 22 -17.36 5.21 14.78
CA SER A 22 -16.34 4.67 13.87
C SER A 22 -17.01 3.88 12.75
N VAL A 23 -16.38 3.91 11.57
CA VAL A 23 -16.76 3.07 10.44
C VAL A 23 -15.55 2.24 10.04
N GLU A 24 -15.79 0.95 9.89
CA GLU A 24 -14.80 0.01 9.38
C GLU A 24 -15.04 -0.24 7.91
N CYS A 25 -14.00 -0.12 7.11
CA CYS A 25 -13.99 -0.50 5.70
C CYS A 25 -12.74 -1.30 5.38
N PHE A 26 -12.77 -1.99 4.24
CA PHE A 26 -11.64 -2.76 3.74
C PHE A 26 -11.16 -2.17 2.43
N GLU A 27 -9.90 -1.77 2.41
CA GLU A 27 -9.19 -1.32 1.22
C GLU A 27 -8.33 -2.44 0.67
N LYS A 28 -7.91 -2.32 -0.60
CA LYS A 28 -6.97 -3.27 -1.21
C LYS A 28 -5.54 -2.78 -1.02
N GLY A 29 -4.72 -3.63 -0.41
CA GLY A 29 -3.28 -3.43 -0.30
C GLY A 29 -2.50 -4.52 -1.04
N LEU A 30 -1.21 -4.28 -1.23
CA LEU A 30 -0.27 -5.24 -1.80
C LEU A 30 0.76 -5.60 -0.76
N LYS A 31 0.70 -6.82 -0.24
CA LYS A 31 1.73 -7.31 0.66
C LYS A 31 2.99 -7.59 -0.15
N ILE A 32 4.06 -6.85 0.11
CA ILE A 32 5.33 -6.92 -0.64
C ILE A 32 6.43 -7.62 0.16
N SER A 33 6.20 -7.88 1.45
CA SER A 33 7.01 -8.73 2.33
C SER A 33 6.20 -9.17 3.56
N ASP A 34 6.82 -9.90 4.48
CA ASP A 34 6.17 -10.38 5.70
C ASP A 34 5.69 -9.27 6.65
N SER A 35 6.20 -8.04 6.50
CA SER A 35 5.88 -6.92 7.38
C SER A 35 5.50 -5.63 6.66
N LEU A 36 5.50 -5.62 5.31
CA LEU A 36 5.28 -4.39 4.54
C LEU A 36 4.17 -4.56 3.52
N ILE A 37 3.32 -3.53 3.48
CA ILE A 37 2.26 -3.35 2.49
C ILE A 37 2.52 -2.09 1.68
N LEU A 38 2.29 -2.20 0.37
CA LEU A 38 2.14 -1.08 -0.54
C LEU A 38 0.65 -0.77 -0.70
N SER A 39 0.26 0.45 -0.33
CA SER A 39 -1.07 1.01 -0.51
C SER A 39 -1.04 2.02 -1.65
N VAL A 40 -2.06 1.98 -2.50
CA VAL A 40 -2.19 2.88 -3.66
C VAL A 40 -3.49 3.66 -3.49
N TYR A 41 -3.36 4.96 -3.29
CA TYR A 41 -4.47 5.89 -3.11
C TYR A 41 -4.60 6.82 -4.32
N GLU A 42 -5.69 7.57 -4.41
CA GLU A 42 -5.87 8.55 -5.49
C GLU A 42 -4.78 9.64 -5.49
N ASN A 43 -4.29 9.99 -4.30
CA ASN A 43 -3.37 11.10 -4.03
C ASN A 43 -1.95 10.66 -3.68
N GLY A 44 -1.63 9.37 -3.80
CA GLY A 44 -0.27 8.91 -3.59
C GLY A 44 -0.14 7.40 -3.44
N VAL A 45 1.08 6.97 -3.18
CA VAL A 45 1.43 5.58 -2.88
C VAL A 45 2.25 5.56 -1.61
N GLU A 46 1.96 4.60 -0.74
CA GLU A 46 2.59 4.49 0.58
C GLU A 46 3.06 3.06 0.82
N ILE A 47 4.24 2.92 1.42
CA ILE A 47 4.71 1.68 2.02
C ILE A 47 4.58 1.83 3.52
N ASN A 48 3.79 0.96 4.14
CA ASN A 48 3.55 0.94 5.57
C ASN A 48 3.98 -0.40 6.15
N GLU A 49 4.34 -0.39 7.42
CA GLU A 49 4.28 -1.60 8.22
C GLU A 49 2.82 -2.07 8.35
N PHE A 50 2.63 -3.34 8.67
CA PHE A 50 1.32 -3.85 9.04
C PHE A 50 1.42 -4.84 10.20
N HIS A 51 0.30 -5.03 10.88
CA HIS A 51 0.12 -6.06 11.88
C HIS A 51 -1.26 -6.72 11.73
N TYR A 52 -1.42 -7.88 12.36
CA TYR A 52 -2.72 -8.54 12.48
C TYR A 52 -3.38 -8.10 13.78
N ASP A 53 -4.67 -7.77 13.73
CA ASP A 53 -5.44 -7.45 14.92
C ASP A 53 -6.08 -8.69 15.56
N GLN A 54 -7.02 -8.49 16.48
CA GLN A 54 -7.66 -9.60 17.21
C GLN A 54 -8.60 -10.45 16.34
N GLU A 55 -8.99 -9.97 15.16
CA GLU A 55 -9.85 -10.67 14.21
C GLU A 55 -9.04 -11.27 13.05
N ASP A 56 -7.70 -11.30 13.16
CA ASP A 56 -6.75 -11.65 12.10
C ASP A 56 -6.86 -10.75 10.85
N ASP A 57 -7.39 -9.53 11.00
CA ASP A 57 -7.40 -8.54 9.93
C ASP A 57 -6.05 -7.81 9.86
N ILE A 58 -5.63 -7.49 8.64
CA ILE A 58 -4.43 -6.67 8.41
C ILE A 58 -4.77 -5.20 8.68
N VAL A 59 -4.00 -4.57 9.57
CA VAL A 59 -4.10 -3.15 9.93
C VAL A 59 -2.77 -2.45 9.64
N LEU A 60 -2.84 -1.26 9.04
CA LEU A 60 -1.65 -0.45 8.76
C LEU A 60 -1.00 0.04 10.07
N GLY A 61 0.33 -0.03 10.09
CA GLY A 61 1.18 0.56 11.12
C GLY A 61 1.89 1.81 10.60
N ASP A 62 3.15 1.98 11.01
CA ASP A 62 3.94 3.16 10.67
C ASP A 62 4.18 3.29 9.15
N GLU A 63 4.12 4.52 8.64
CA GLU A 63 4.55 4.84 7.29
C GLU A 63 6.08 4.77 7.19
N ILE A 64 6.58 3.97 6.24
CA ILE A 64 8.01 3.85 5.94
C ILE A 64 8.40 4.76 4.78
N LEU A 65 7.54 4.87 3.77
CA LEU A 65 7.76 5.71 2.59
C LEU A 65 6.44 6.12 1.95
N GLY A 66 6.17 7.42 1.89
CA GLY A 66 5.08 7.99 1.10
C GLY A 66 5.58 8.78 -0.11
N LEU A 67 4.93 8.57 -1.26
CA LEU A 67 5.05 9.44 -2.44
C LEU A 67 3.69 10.06 -2.72
N GLN A 68 3.62 11.38 -2.55
CA GLN A 68 2.41 12.16 -2.75
C GLN A 68 2.30 12.62 -4.20
N GLY A 69 1.08 12.63 -4.75
CA GLY A 69 0.80 13.04 -6.12
C GLY A 69 -0.35 12.26 -6.73
N SER A 70 -0.95 12.79 -7.80
CA SER A 70 -2.04 12.08 -8.48
C SER A 70 -1.53 10.74 -9.00
N VAL A 71 -2.24 9.65 -8.70
CA VAL A 71 -1.81 8.33 -9.15
C VAL A 71 -2.38 7.99 -10.53
N ASN A 72 -1.54 7.35 -11.35
CA ASN A 72 -1.93 6.62 -12.55
C ASN A 72 -1.72 5.12 -12.33
N ASP A 73 -2.77 4.45 -11.87
CA ASP A 73 -2.75 3.02 -11.53
C ASP A 73 -2.82 2.10 -12.76
N SER A 74 -3.08 2.65 -13.95
CA SER A 74 -3.17 1.89 -15.22
C SER A 74 -1.88 1.14 -15.60
N GLY A 75 -0.75 1.47 -14.98
CA GLY A 75 0.55 0.82 -15.19
C GLY A 75 0.91 -0.28 -14.17
N PHE A 76 0.02 -0.63 -13.24
CA PHE A 76 0.34 -1.56 -12.15
C PHE A 76 0.15 -3.03 -12.53
N ASN A 77 1.18 -3.64 -13.13
CA ASN A 77 1.21 -5.08 -13.41
C ASN A 77 1.96 -5.85 -12.31
N LEU A 78 1.22 -6.66 -11.53
CA LEU A 78 1.79 -7.43 -10.41
C LEU A 78 2.84 -8.47 -10.83
N GLU A 79 2.67 -9.09 -12.01
CA GLU A 79 3.61 -10.10 -12.50
C GLU A 79 4.96 -9.50 -12.89
N GLU A 80 4.95 -8.25 -13.38
CA GLU A 80 6.19 -7.51 -13.65
C GLU A 80 6.92 -7.18 -12.35
N ILE A 81 6.17 -6.77 -11.32
CA ILE A 81 6.76 -6.26 -10.07
C ILE A 81 7.31 -7.40 -9.20
N SER A 82 6.69 -8.58 -9.21
CA SER A 82 7.14 -9.72 -8.39
C SER A 82 8.52 -10.26 -8.77
N ASN A 83 9.06 -9.84 -9.91
CA ASN A 83 10.38 -10.26 -10.41
C ASN A 83 11.44 -9.15 -10.30
N MET A 84 11.08 -7.98 -9.79
CA MET A 84 11.98 -6.83 -9.65
C MET A 84 12.83 -6.94 -8.39
N ASN A 85 14.06 -6.43 -8.46
CA ASN A 85 14.81 -6.15 -7.24
C ASN A 85 14.28 -4.90 -6.53
N ALA A 86 14.72 -4.66 -5.30
CA ALA A 86 14.22 -3.55 -4.49
C ALA A 86 14.40 -2.16 -5.14
N ILE A 87 15.52 -1.92 -5.85
CA ILE A 87 15.78 -0.64 -6.52
C ILE A 87 14.85 -0.47 -7.73
N GLU A 88 14.71 -1.52 -8.54
CA GLU A 88 13.80 -1.53 -9.70
C GLU A 88 12.35 -1.29 -9.27
N PHE A 89 11.92 -1.90 -8.16
CA PHE A 89 10.61 -1.68 -7.58
C PHE A 89 10.41 -0.23 -7.15
N LEU A 90 11.35 0.34 -6.37
CA LEU A 90 11.24 1.73 -5.95
C LEU A 90 11.16 2.68 -7.15
N LEU A 91 11.99 2.47 -8.18
CA LEU A 91 11.94 3.23 -9.43
C LEU A 91 10.60 3.06 -10.16
N LYS A 92 10.01 1.86 -10.16
CA LYS A 92 8.69 1.64 -10.78
C LYS A 92 7.59 2.36 -10.00
N ILE A 93 7.62 2.34 -8.66
CA ILE A 93 6.62 3.02 -7.83
C ILE A 93 6.62 4.53 -8.08
N THR A 94 7.79 5.17 -8.26
CA THR A 94 7.84 6.62 -8.58
C THR A 94 7.17 6.96 -9.91
N THR A 95 6.99 5.99 -10.83
CA THR A 95 6.27 6.22 -12.09
C THR A 95 4.75 6.15 -11.96
N LEU A 96 4.24 5.66 -10.82
CA LEU A 96 2.80 5.60 -10.53
C LEU A 96 2.25 6.97 -10.16
N THR A 97 3.07 7.80 -9.50
CA THR A 97 2.72 9.18 -9.19
C THR A 97 2.96 10.04 -10.43
N LYS A 98 1.93 10.72 -10.92
CA LYS A 98 2.06 11.84 -11.85
C LYS A 98 2.64 13.02 -11.09
N ASP A 99 3.65 13.66 -11.66
CA ASP A 99 4.08 14.97 -11.20
C ASP A 99 2.89 15.92 -11.17
N LEU A 100 2.66 16.56 -10.02
CA LEU A 100 1.87 17.78 -9.93
C LEU A 100 2.69 18.87 -10.64
N HIS A 101 2.52 18.99 -11.96
CA HIS A 101 2.83 20.23 -12.66
C HIS A 101 1.75 21.27 -12.36
#